data_AF-A0A8S3F2G2-F1
#
_entry.id   AF-A0A8S3F2G2-F1
#
_cell.length_a   1.000
_cell.length_b   1.000
_cell.length_c   1.000
_cell.angle_alpha   90.00
_cell.angle_beta   90.00
_cell.angle_gamma   90.00
#
_symmetry.space_group_name_H-M   'P 1'
#
loop_
_entity.id
_entity.type
_entity.pdbx_description
1 polymer ?
#
loop_
_entity_poly.entity_id
_entity_poly.type
_entity_poly.pdbx_seq_one_letter_code
_entity_poly.pdbx_strand_id
1 'polypeptide(L)'
;GPIEFRDNNEINMKQAWQYMPANITGMGSHTGQYGTYDGSGYVADLAQYDRTNKRFTNNLKELEKFHWLDKATRAVFVDIITYNPSVNLFSYIKLIFEMPSTGGIFPSYKIENKQLFRYINSSKYVLIGCEIIIVTFTIAFIFIEIVKVVELRWKIFLDIWNWIDIILLVNYLDFDDYC
;
A
#
# COMPACT_ATOMS: atom_id res chain seq x y z
N GLY A 1 15.45 -8.29 -3.80
CA GLY A 1 15.30 -9.73 -4.06
C GLY A 1 14.18 -9.94 -5.06
N PRO A 2 14.08 -11.09 -5.73
CA PRO A 2 12.88 -11.37 -6.52
C PRO A 2 11.70 -11.41 -5.57
N ILE A 3 10.59 -10.78 -5.97
CA ILE A 3 9.32 -10.86 -5.27
C ILE A 3 8.86 -12.30 -5.46
N GLU A 4 9.03 -13.13 -4.43
CA GLU A 4 8.40 -14.43 -4.37
C GLU A 4 6.89 -14.19 -4.29
N PHE A 5 6.20 -14.32 -5.42
CA PHE A 5 4.78 -14.62 -5.39
C PHE A 5 4.66 -15.91 -4.59
N ARG A 6 4.09 -15.83 -3.39
CA ARG A 6 3.80 -16.98 -2.52
C ARG A 6 3.03 -18.00 -3.35
N ASP A 7 3.73 -19.00 -3.88
CA ASP A 7 3.13 -20.10 -4.63
C ASP A 7 2.59 -21.11 -3.63
N ASN A 8 1.64 -20.66 -2.83
CA ASN A 8 0.94 -21.48 -1.86
C ASN A 8 -0.21 -22.17 -2.60
N ASN A 9 0.09 -23.16 -3.43
CA ASN A 9 -0.96 -23.94 -4.13
C ASN A 9 -1.81 -24.83 -3.18
N GLU A 10 -1.62 -24.67 -1.87
CA GLU A 10 -2.47 -25.14 -0.77
C GLU A 10 -2.66 -24.05 0.33
N ILE A 11 -3.00 -22.80 0.00
CA ILE A 11 -3.46 -21.90 1.07
C ILE A 11 -4.72 -22.48 1.69
N ASN A 12 -4.58 -22.69 2.99
CA ASN A 12 -5.37 -23.58 3.79
C ASN A 12 -6.70 -22.88 4.05
N MET A 13 -7.77 -23.26 3.36
CA MET A 13 -9.13 -22.75 3.66
C MET A 13 -9.47 -22.88 5.17
N LYS A 14 -8.78 -23.77 5.89
CA LYS A 14 -8.79 -23.87 7.36
C LYS A 14 -8.41 -22.57 8.08
N GLN A 15 -7.47 -21.79 7.56
CA GLN A 15 -7.03 -20.51 8.13
C GLN A 15 -8.12 -19.43 8.01
N ALA A 16 -8.99 -19.51 7.00
CA ALA A 16 -10.12 -18.58 6.87
C ALA A 16 -11.04 -18.59 8.10
N TRP A 17 -11.07 -19.69 8.84
CA TRP A 17 -11.91 -19.87 10.03
C TRP A 17 -11.18 -19.59 11.35
N GLN A 18 -9.92 -19.15 11.29
CA GLN A 18 -9.11 -18.85 12.46
C GLN A 18 -8.89 -17.34 12.59
N TYR A 19 -9.09 -16.80 13.79
CA TYR A 19 -8.80 -15.40 14.06
C TYR A 19 -7.29 -15.17 14.07
N MET A 20 -6.85 -14.13 13.36
CA MET A 20 -5.46 -13.72 13.25
C MET A 20 -5.28 -12.30 13.84
N PRO A 21 -4.39 -12.10 14.81
CA PRO A 21 -4.05 -10.78 15.32
C PRO A 21 -3.29 -9.96 14.28
N ALA A 22 -3.34 -8.63 14.38
CA ALA A 22 -2.74 -7.69 13.41
C ALA A 22 -1.24 -7.91 13.14
N ASN A 23 -0.49 -8.39 14.14
CA ASN A 23 0.93 -8.72 13.99
C ASN A 23 1.16 -9.90 13.03
N ILE A 24 0.22 -10.85 12.96
CA ILE A 24 0.34 -12.03 12.08
C ILE A 24 -0.13 -11.72 10.66
N THR A 25 -1.21 -10.94 10.53
CA THR A 25 -1.72 -10.52 9.21
C THR A 25 -0.79 -9.52 8.53
N GLY A 26 -0.02 -8.75 9.31
CA GLY A 26 0.83 -7.66 8.80
C GLY A 26 0.03 -6.47 8.28
N MET A 27 -1.28 -6.43 8.52
CA MET A 27 -2.15 -5.35 8.07
C MET A 27 -2.12 -4.18 9.06
N GLY A 28 -2.01 -2.96 8.54
CA GLY A 28 -2.15 -1.73 9.32
C GLY A 28 -3.61 -1.42 9.67
N SER A 29 -3.83 -0.52 10.62
CA SER A 29 -5.17 -0.04 10.94
C SER A 29 -5.76 0.79 9.81
N HIS A 30 -7.03 0.54 9.49
CA HIS A 30 -7.81 1.32 8.54
C HIS A 30 -8.86 2.15 9.27
N THR A 31 -8.81 3.48 9.13
CA THR A 31 -9.88 4.35 9.60
C THR A 31 -10.80 4.67 8.43
N GLY A 32 -12.04 4.19 8.52
CA GLY A 32 -13.06 4.43 7.52
C GLY A 32 -14.17 5.35 8.02
N GLN A 33 -15.34 5.30 7.39
CA GLN A 33 -16.42 6.24 7.66
C GLN A 33 -17.19 5.89 8.93
N TYR A 34 -17.39 4.60 9.18
CA TYR A 34 -18.22 4.09 10.29
C TYR A 34 -17.42 3.49 11.44
N GLY A 35 -16.08 3.48 11.34
CA GLY A 35 -15.22 3.01 12.42
C GLY A 35 -13.74 2.95 12.05
N THR A 36 -12.94 2.63 13.06
CA THR A 36 -11.54 2.25 12.89
C THR A 36 -11.42 0.75 13.06
N TYR A 37 -10.81 0.11 12.08
CA TYR A 37 -10.59 -1.32 12.02
C TYR A 37 -9.09 -1.56 12.16
N ASP A 38 -8.69 -2.38 13.12
CA ASP A 38 -7.30 -2.82 13.16
C ASP A 38 -7.06 -3.87 12.06
N GLY A 39 -5.80 -4.23 11.85
CA GLY A 39 -5.44 -5.27 10.87
C GLY A 39 -5.79 -6.69 11.31
N SER A 40 -6.54 -6.88 12.40
CA SER A 40 -6.86 -8.20 12.93
C SER A 40 -8.16 -8.74 12.33
N GLY A 41 -8.33 -10.06 12.34
CA GLY A 41 -9.58 -10.68 11.88
C GLY A 41 -9.38 -12.04 11.24
N TYR A 42 -10.35 -12.42 10.42
CA TYR A 42 -10.34 -13.65 9.65
C TYR A 42 -9.84 -13.35 8.24
N VAL A 43 -8.92 -14.14 7.71
CA VAL A 43 -8.31 -13.92 6.40
C VAL A 43 -8.49 -15.14 5.52
N ALA A 44 -9.14 -14.96 4.37
CA ALA A 44 -9.35 -16.00 3.38
C ALA A 44 -8.57 -15.68 2.11
N ASP A 45 -7.45 -16.38 1.89
CA ASP A 45 -6.70 -16.26 0.66
C ASP A 45 -7.40 -17.05 -0.46
N LEU A 46 -7.87 -16.31 -1.46
CA LEU A 46 -8.53 -16.88 -2.62
C LEU A 46 -7.49 -17.36 -3.64
N ALA A 47 -7.76 -18.52 -4.25
CA ALA A 47 -6.93 -19.01 -5.35
C ALA A 47 -6.89 -17.98 -6.49
N GLN A 48 -5.79 -17.92 -7.25
CA GLN A 48 -5.73 -17.05 -8.41
C GLN A 48 -6.90 -17.36 -9.37
N TYR A 49 -7.54 -16.31 -9.87
CA TYR A 49 -8.60 -16.47 -10.85
C TYR A 49 -8.04 -17.10 -12.13
N ASP A 50 -8.59 -18.25 -12.50
CA ASP A 50 -8.30 -18.95 -13.74
C ASP A 50 -9.64 -19.38 -14.35
N ARG A 51 -9.80 -19.15 -15.66
CA ARG A 51 -11.02 -19.53 -16.39
C ARG A 51 -11.20 -21.05 -16.47
N THR A 52 -10.10 -21.79 -16.45
CA THR A 52 -10.11 -23.25 -16.60
C THR A 52 -10.30 -23.93 -15.24
N ASN A 53 -9.65 -23.40 -14.21
CA ASN A 53 -9.68 -23.96 -12.88
C ASN A 53 -10.80 -23.33 -12.02
N LYS A 54 -11.72 -24.17 -11.54
CA LYS A 54 -12.85 -23.75 -10.69
C LYS A 54 -12.47 -23.50 -9.22
N ARG A 55 -11.20 -23.57 -8.84
CA ARG A 55 -10.74 -23.36 -7.45
C ARG A 55 -11.23 -22.05 -6.85
N PHE A 56 -11.03 -20.92 -7.55
CA PHE A 56 -11.50 -19.61 -7.07
C PHE A 56 -13.01 -19.62 -6.77
N THR A 57 -13.82 -20.10 -7.72
CA THR A 57 -15.27 -20.18 -7.57
C THR A 57 -15.70 -21.16 -6.47
N ASN A 58 -14.98 -22.29 -6.31
CA ASN A 58 -15.27 -23.26 -5.27
C ASN A 58 -14.95 -22.70 -3.87
N ASN A 59 -13.83 -22.01 -3.72
CA ASN A 59 -13.44 -21.32 -2.49
C ASN A 59 -14.51 -20.29 -2.08
N LEU A 60 -14.97 -19.46 -3.01
CA LEU A 60 -16.05 -18.50 -2.76
C LEU A 60 -17.37 -19.18 -2.35
N LYS A 61 -17.75 -20.26 -3.03
CA LYS A 61 -18.94 -21.04 -2.69
C LYS A 61 -18.86 -21.68 -1.31
N GLU A 62 -17.66 -22.10 -0.89
CA GLU A 62 -17.45 -22.66 0.45
C GLU A 62 -17.64 -21.58 1.53
N LEU A 63 -17.01 -20.41 1.35
CA LEU A 63 -17.18 -19.27 2.25
C LEU A 63 -18.65 -18.82 2.34
N GLU A 64 -19.34 -18.77 1.20
CA GLU A 64 -20.78 -18.47 1.14
C GLU A 64 -21.61 -19.54 1.87
N LYS A 65 -21.38 -20.82 1.57
CA LYS A 65 -22.13 -21.95 2.14
C LYS A 65 -22.04 -22.00 3.67
N PHE A 66 -20.90 -21.63 4.23
CA PHE A 66 -20.66 -21.65 5.68
C PHE A 66 -20.81 -20.28 6.34
N HIS A 67 -21.38 -19.29 5.64
CA HIS A 67 -21.63 -17.94 6.17
C HIS A 67 -20.39 -17.31 6.80
N TRP A 68 -19.26 -17.36 6.09
CA TRP A 68 -18.03 -16.69 6.52
C TRP A 68 -18.25 -15.19 6.78
N LEU A 69 -19.15 -14.59 6.01
CA LEU A 69 -19.73 -13.28 6.30
C LEU A 69 -21.08 -13.44 6.98
N ASP A 70 -21.23 -12.81 8.13
CA ASP A 70 -22.43 -12.87 8.96
C ASP A 70 -22.92 -11.48 9.37
N LYS A 71 -24.00 -11.42 10.18
CA LYS A 71 -24.57 -10.15 10.66
C LYS A 71 -23.68 -9.42 11.68
N ALA A 72 -22.70 -10.10 12.26
CA ALA A 72 -21.75 -9.52 13.20
C ALA A 72 -20.55 -8.88 12.50
N THR A 73 -20.31 -9.23 11.23
CA THR A 73 -19.25 -8.66 10.40
C THR A 73 -19.42 -7.13 10.28
N ARG A 74 -18.35 -6.38 10.56
CA ARG A 74 -18.36 -4.90 10.56
C ARG A 74 -17.63 -4.27 9.40
N ALA A 75 -16.61 -4.93 8.87
CA ALA A 75 -15.92 -4.51 7.65
C ALA A 75 -15.37 -5.73 6.92
N VAL A 76 -15.37 -5.66 5.59
CA VAL A 76 -14.71 -6.62 4.72
C VAL A 76 -13.73 -5.87 3.83
N PHE A 77 -12.48 -6.33 3.82
CA PHE A 77 -11.42 -5.81 2.98
C PHE A 77 -11.11 -6.83 1.89
N VAL A 78 -11.13 -6.39 0.63
CA VAL A 78 -10.77 -7.22 -0.51
C VAL A 78 -9.60 -6.57 -1.23
N ASP A 79 -8.45 -7.21 -1.12
CA ASP A 79 -7.21 -6.76 -1.72
C ASP A 79 -6.94 -7.52 -3.02
N ILE A 80 -6.79 -6.77 -4.11
CA ILE A 80 -6.59 -7.31 -5.46
C ILE A 80 -5.34 -6.66 -6.03
N ILE A 81 -4.44 -7.48 -6.56
CA ILE A 81 -3.27 -7.01 -7.30
C ILE A 81 -3.42 -7.49 -8.74
N THR A 82 -3.37 -6.55 -9.68
CA THR A 82 -3.41 -6.84 -11.11
C THR A 82 -2.20 -6.22 -11.82
N TYR A 83 -1.76 -6.85 -12.90
CA TYR A 83 -0.63 -6.39 -13.71
C TYR A 83 -1.05 -6.18 -15.15
N ASN A 84 -0.82 -4.98 -15.68
CA ASN A 84 -1.00 -4.66 -17.08
C ASN A 84 0.36 -4.69 -17.81
N PRO A 85 0.65 -5.72 -18.62
CA PRO A 85 1.93 -5.86 -19.30
C PRO A 85 2.13 -4.83 -20.43
N SER A 86 1.06 -4.33 -21.04
CA SER A 86 1.15 -3.38 -22.16
C SER A 86 1.74 -2.03 -21.73
N VAL A 87 1.51 -1.64 -20.47
CA VAL A 87 2.04 -0.40 -19.88
C VAL A 87 3.00 -0.64 -18.72
N ASN A 88 3.32 -1.91 -18.40
CA ASN A 88 4.18 -2.30 -17.30
C ASN A 88 3.76 -1.66 -15.96
N LEU A 89 2.48 -1.79 -15.61
CA LEU A 89 1.89 -1.16 -14.44
C LEU A 89 1.22 -2.20 -13.55
N PHE A 90 1.57 -2.18 -12.25
CA PHE A 90 0.84 -2.90 -11.23
C PHE A 90 -0.22 -1.99 -10.63
N SER A 91 -1.43 -2.51 -10.48
CA SER A 91 -2.52 -1.83 -9.79
C SER A 91 -2.89 -2.62 -8.55
N TYR A 92 -2.75 -2.00 -7.40
CA TYR A 92 -3.29 -2.46 -6.12
C TYR A 92 -4.66 -1.83 -5.93
N ILE A 93 -5.68 -2.69 -5.81
CA ILE A 93 -7.07 -2.30 -5.65
C ILE A 93 -7.54 -2.85 -4.31
N LYS A 94 -7.91 -1.96 -3.40
CA LYS A 94 -8.51 -2.29 -2.12
C LYS A 94 -9.99 -1.90 -2.15
N LEU A 95 -10.87 -2.88 -2.03
CA LEU A 95 -12.31 -2.66 -1.85
C LEU A 95 -12.65 -2.86 -0.39
N ILE A 96 -13.45 -1.95 0.17
CA ILE A 96 -13.80 -1.93 1.58
C ILE A 96 -15.32 -1.88 1.67
N PHE A 97 -15.91 -2.80 2.42
CA PHE A 97 -17.35 -2.86 2.64
C PHE A 97 -17.64 -2.75 4.12
N GLU A 98 -18.13 -1.59 4.57
CA GLU A 98 -18.49 -1.36 5.98
C GLU A 98 -19.95 -1.71 6.24
N MET A 99 -20.20 -2.43 7.34
CA MET A 99 -21.50 -2.96 7.73
C MET A 99 -21.84 -2.50 9.16
N PRO A 100 -22.37 -1.28 9.34
CA PRO A 100 -22.72 -0.76 10.64
C PRO A 100 -23.85 -1.56 11.29
N SER A 101 -23.98 -1.46 12.61
CA SER A 101 -25.02 -2.17 13.39
C SER A 101 -26.45 -1.78 13.03
N THR A 102 -26.63 -0.61 12.40
CA THR A 102 -27.92 -0.12 11.88
C THR A 102 -28.37 -0.85 10.61
N GLY A 103 -27.49 -1.68 10.02
CA GLY A 103 -27.73 -2.35 8.74
C GLY A 103 -27.23 -1.54 7.53
N GLY A 104 -27.28 -2.16 6.35
CA GLY A 104 -26.73 -1.63 5.11
C GLY A 104 -25.28 -2.06 4.86
N ILE A 105 -24.79 -1.77 3.65
CA ILE A 105 -23.41 -2.00 3.22
C ILE A 105 -22.92 -0.70 2.59
N PHE A 106 -21.79 -0.17 3.07
CA PHE A 106 -21.19 1.06 2.60
C PHE A 106 -19.85 0.74 1.91
N PRO A 107 -19.84 0.70 0.56
CA PRO A 107 -18.62 0.41 -0.18
C PRO A 107 -17.74 1.65 -0.29
N SER A 108 -16.43 1.44 -0.15
CA SER A 108 -15.39 2.40 -0.53
C SER A 108 -14.26 1.66 -1.24
N TYR A 109 -13.43 2.39 -1.97
CA TYR A 109 -12.34 1.80 -2.73
C TYR A 109 -11.10 2.69 -2.70
N LYS A 110 -9.93 2.06 -2.80
CA LYS A 110 -8.64 2.72 -2.98
C LYS A 110 -7.89 2.00 -4.11
N ILE A 111 -7.41 2.77 -5.08
CA ILE A 111 -6.66 2.25 -6.22
C ILE A 111 -5.30 2.94 -6.25
N GLU A 112 -4.23 2.16 -6.18
CA GLU A 112 -2.86 2.64 -6.25
C GLU A 112 -2.15 1.96 -7.41
N ASN A 113 -1.51 2.76 -8.25
CA ASN A 113 -0.79 2.28 -9.42
C ASN A 113 0.71 2.46 -9.19
N LYS A 114 1.49 1.40 -9.34
CA LYS A 114 2.94 1.40 -9.13
C LYS A 114 3.64 0.71 -10.30
N GLN A 115 4.72 1.30 -10.78
CA GLN A 115 5.58 0.70 -11.79
C GLN A 115 6.77 0.03 -11.10
N LEU A 116 6.65 -1.25 -10.77
CA LEU A 116 7.73 -1.98 -10.10
C LEU A 116 8.96 -2.17 -11.00
N PHE A 117 8.75 -2.41 -12.30
CA PHE A 117 9.85 -2.65 -13.23
C PHE A 117 10.26 -1.40 -14.03
N ARG A 118 10.73 -0.37 -13.33
CA ARG A 118 11.04 0.94 -13.92
C ARG A 118 12.21 0.94 -14.94
N TYR A 119 13.14 -0.02 -14.83
CA TYR A 119 14.40 -0.03 -15.60
C TYR A 119 14.44 -0.98 -16.82
N ILE A 120 13.28 -1.37 -17.37
CA ILE A 120 13.23 -2.34 -18.49
C ILE A 120 13.50 -1.69 -19.86
N ASN A 121 12.98 -0.49 -20.10
CA ASN A 121 13.01 0.12 -21.43
C ASN A 121 14.33 0.84 -21.75
N SER A 122 14.62 1.05 -23.04
CA SER A 122 15.83 1.76 -23.51
C SER A 122 15.99 3.19 -22.96
N SER A 123 14.89 3.81 -22.52
CA SER A 123 14.88 5.11 -21.83
C SER A 123 15.44 5.07 -20.40
N LYS A 124 15.82 3.89 -19.88
CA LYS A 124 16.39 3.70 -18.54
C LYS A 124 17.64 4.55 -18.27
N TYR A 125 18.51 4.73 -19.27
CA TYR A 125 19.76 5.46 -19.08
C TYR A 125 19.53 6.94 -18.84
N VAL A 126 18.54 7.53 -19.53
CA VAL A 126 18.14 8.93 -19.31
C VAL A 126 17.54 9.08 -17.92
N LEU A 127 16.66 8.16 -17.53
CA LEU A 127 16.01 8.17 -16.23
C LEU A 127 17.02 8.06 -15.08
N ILE A 128 17.95 7.09 -15.15
CA ILE A 128 19.02 6.91 -14.17
C ILE A 128 19.93 8.14 -14.14
N GLY A 129 20.26 8.71 -15.30
CA GLY A 129 21.03 9.95 -15.38
C GLY A 129 20.35 11.11 -14.66
N CYS A 130 19.06 11.33 -14.90
CA CYS A 130 18.27 12.33 -14.19
C CYS A 130 18.19 12.06 -12.68
N GLU A 131 18.03 10.80 -12.28
CA GLU A 131 17.97 10.38 -10.87
C GLU A 131 19.28 10.69 -10.14
N ILE A 132 20.43 10.37 -10.75
CA ILE A 132 21.76 10.70 -10.20
C ILE A 132 21.94 12.21 -10.07
N ILE A 133 21.51 12.98 -11.08
CA ILE A 133 21.59 14.45 -11.05
C ILE A 133 20.75 14.97 -9.88
N ILE A 134 19.48 14.53 -9.75
CA ILE A 134 18.58 14.95 -8.68
C ILE A 134 19.19 14.62 -7.31
N VAL A 135 19.65 13.38 -7.08
CA VAL A 135 20.28 12.97 -5.81
C VAL A 135 21.51 13.82 -5.49
N THR A 136 22.34 14.12 -6.49
CA THR A 136 23.54 14.97 -6.31
C THR A 136 23.16 16.38 -5.90
N PHE A 137 22.17 16.99 -6.57
CA PHE A 137 21.65 18.29 -6.20
C PHE A 137 21.06 18.28 -4.79
N THR A 138 20.24 17.29 -4.45
CA THR A 138 19.64 17.15 -3.11
C THR A 138 20.71 17.08 -2.01
N ILE A 139 21.77 16.29 -2.20
CA ILE A 139 22.88 16.21 -1.22
C ILE A 139 23.59 17.57 -1.08
N ALA A 140 23.84 18.27 -2.19
CA ALA A 140 24.46 19.59 -2.17
C ALA A 140 23.59 20.61 -1.44
N PHE A 141 22.27 20.59 -1.67
CA PHE A 141 21.30 21.44 -0.96
C PHE A 141 21.29 21.15 0.54
N ILE A 142 21.20 19.87 0.95
CA ILE A 142 21.26 19.47 2.37
C ILE A 142 22.54 20.00 3.02
N PHE A 143 23.70 19.86 2.36
CA PHE A 143 24.96 20.36 2.90
C PHE A 143 24.97 21.88 3.10
N ILE A 144 24.48 22.63 2.12
CA ILE A 144 24.37 24.09 2.21
C ILE A 144 23.44 24.50 3.37
N GLU A 145 22.28 23.86 3.50
CA GLU A 145 21.35 24.13 4.59
C GLU A 145 21.94 23.83 5.96
N ILE A 146 22.69 22.73 6.11
CA ILE A 146 23.39 22.42 7.37
C ILE A 146 24.42 23.50 7.72
N VAL A 147 25.22 23.94 6.74
CA VAL A 147 26.23 25.01 6.97
C VAL A 147 25.54 26.31 7.38
N LYS A 148 24.48 26.72 6.67
CA LYS A 148 23.65 27.90 7.03
C LYS A 148 23.12 27.78 8.46
N VAL A 149 22.62 26.60 8.84
CA VAL A 149 22.11 26.32 10.19
C VAL A 149 23.19 26.54 11.26
N VAL A 150 24.40 26.08 11.01
CA VAL A 150 25.53 26.22 11.93
C VAL A 150 25.99 27.68 12.07
N GLU A 151 25.98 28.44 10.97
CA GLU A 151 26.45 29.84 10.95
C GLU A 151 25.42 30.83 11.53
N LEU A 152 24.14 30.69 11.17
CA LEU A 152 23.11 31.67 11.51
C LEU A 152 22.41 31.38 12.85
N ARG A 153 22.61 30.19 13.43
CA ARG A 153 22.10 29.69 14.73
C ARG A 153 20.67 30.14 15.10
N TRP A 154 20.53 31.35 15.66
CA TRP A 154 19.26 31.89 16.19
C TRP A 154 18.52 32.82 15.22
N LYS A 155 19.22 33.40 14.22
CA LYS A 155 18.60 34.29 13.22
C LYS A 155 17.72 33.54 12.21
N ILE A 156 17.96 32.24 12.05
CA ILE A 156 17.16 31.32 11.24
C ILE A 156 15.68 31.35 11.60
N PHE A 157 15.37 31.39 12.90
CA PHE A 157 13.98 31.36 13.36
C PHE A 157 13.20 32.63 13.04
N LEU A 158 13.88 33.71 12.64
CA LEU A 158 13.26 34.99 12.31
C LEU A 158 12.98 35.14 10.81
N ASP A 159 13.60 34.33 9.96
CA ASP A 159 13.42 34.42 8.51
C ASP A 159 12.46 33.34 8.00
N ILE A 160 11.40 33.78 7.31
CA ILE A 160 10.37 32.90 6.78
C ILE A 160 10.88 32.03 5.64
N TRP A 161 11.88 32.50 4.89
CA TRP A 161 12.45 31.75 3.77
C TRP A 161 13.17 30.48 4.23
N ASN A 162 13.88 30.57 5.35
CA ASN A 162 14.56 29.43 5.95
C ASN A 162 13.57 28.35 6.44
N TRP A 163 12.40 28.77 6.93
CA TRP A 163 11.33 27.82 7.28
C TRP A 163 10.74 27.11 6.07
N ILE A 164 10.56 27.83 4.95
CA ILE A 164 10.08 27.25 3.70
C ILE A 164 11.08 26.21 3.17
N ASP A 165 12.37 26.52 3.19
CA ASP A 165 13.42 25.60 2.72
C ASP A 165 13.47 24.31 3.57
N ILE A 166 13.37 24.43 4.90
CA ILE A 166 13.33 23.27 5.81
C ILE A 166 12.06 22.43 5.58
N ILE A 167 10.89 23.08 5.46
CA ILE A 167 9.62 22.37 5.23
C ILE A 167 9.67 21.63 3.89
N LEU A 168 10.20 22.24 2.83
CA LEU A 168 10.37 21.60 1.52
C LEU A 168 11.30 20.39 1.61
N LEU A 169 12.40 20.51 2.35
CA LEU A 169 13.37 19.43 2.52
C LEU A 169 12.78 18.25 3.29
N VAL A 170 12.03 18.50 4.37
CA VAL A 170 11.32 17.47 5.14
C VAL A 170 10.25 16.79 4.29
N ASN A 171 9.39 17.55 3.60
CA ASN A 171 8.36 16.97 2.73
C ASN A 171 8.95 16.14 1.59
N TYR A 172 10.09 16.55 1.04
CA TYR A 172 10.78 15.79 0.01
C TYR A 172 11.28 14.43 0.53
N LEU A 173 11.87 14.41 1.74
CA LEU A 173 12.34 13.17 2.37
C LEU A 173 11.18 12.24 2.75
N ASP A 174 10.09 12.78 3.30
CA ASP A 174 8.89 11.98 3.60
C ASP A 174 8.26 11.40 2.33
N PHE A 175 8.23 12.15 1.22
CA PHE A 175 7.64 11.70 -0.04
C PHE A 175 8.34 10.46 -0.64
N ASP A 176 9.66 10.34 -0.46
CA ASP A 176 10.42 9.17 -0.94
C ASP A 176 10.06 7.88 -0.16
N ASP A 177 9.62 7.97 1.10
CA ASP A 177 9.20 6.81 1.91
C ASP A 177 7.78 6.30 1.55
N TYR A 178 6.94 7.12 0.89
CA TYR A 178 5.59 6.74 0.44
C TYR A 178 5.53 6.25 -1.03
N CYS A 179 6.66 6.27 -1.74
CA CYS A 179 6.76 5.79 -3.13
C CYS A 179 7.10 4.29 -3.24
#